data_AF-A0A6N4XNJ5-F1
#
_entry.id   AF-A0A6N4XNJ5-F1
#
_cell.length_a   1.000
_cell.length_b   1.000
_cell.length_c   1.000
_cell.angle_alpha   90.00
_cell.angle_beta   90.00
_cell.angle_gamma   90.00
#
_symmetry.space_group_name_H-M   'P 1'
#
loop_
_entity.id
_entity.type
_entity.pdbx_description
1 polymer ?
#
loop_
_entity_poly.entity_id
_entity_poly.type
_entity_poly.pdbx_seq_one_letter_code
_entity_poly.pdbx_strand_id
1 'polypeptide(L)'
;MQTINEEDKKFYESLFILFKCHQTINNLWGKLKVSSNKFLNGCEYNDTPLLYLIILEVVSYNDEYNSYFNEKKLPKYKERINQIKEINKLIFKEINKWKLKDFRNNIIAHPWRNRGKFAHPDTEEYCIPRNLLEFYLLINYINYTWSLIEVEFKNEFKYTLEYMLKISPASKGMKDYSKLNETQVNLVNQVNKKCMEFQKKYYLKVVLYDFTHLEDM
;
A
#
# COMPACT_ATOMS: atom_id res chain seq x y z
N MET A 1 -29.95 -14.95 -12.09
CA MET A 1 -28.80 -14.25 -11.49
C MET A 1 -29.00 -12.77 -11.77
N GLN A 2 -29.20 -11.93 -10.76
CA GLN A 2 -29.44 -10.50 -11.00
C GLN A 2 -28.15 -9.85 -11.49
N THR A 3 -28.21 -9.21 -12.65
CA THR A 3 -27.10 -8.46 -13.24
C THR A 3 -26.83 -7.26 -12.35
N ILE A 4 -25.64 -7.21 -11.73
CA ILE A 4 -25.22 -6.02 -10.97
C ILE A 4 -25.07 -4.88 -11.95
N ASN A 5 -25.78 -3.77 -11.73
CA ASN A 5 -25.68 -2.60 -12.59
C ASN A 5 -24.28 -1.96 -12.49
N GLU A 6 -23.90 -1.20 -13.50
CA GLU A 6 -22.54 -0.66 -13.62
C GLU A 6 -22.16 0.32 -12.50
N GLU A 7 -23.15 1.02 -11.95
CA GLU A 7 -22.94 1.97 -10.87
C GLU A 7 -22.62 1.25 -9.55
N ASP A 8 -23.34 0.18 -9.24
CA ASP A 8 -23.11 -0.66 -8.08
C ASP A 8 -21.72 -1.31 -8.13
N LYS A 9 -21.24 -1.70 -9.32
CA LYS A 9 -19.87 -2.22 -9.47
C LYS A 9 -18.83 -1.19 -9.05
N LYS A 10 -18.91 0.03 -9.58
CA LYS A 10 -17.97 1.12 -9.24
C LYS A 10 -18.02 1.46 -7.76
N PHE A 11 -19.21 1.42 -7.18
CA PHE A 11 -19.39 1.62 -5.74
C PHE A 11 -18.69 0.53 -4.93
N TYR A 12 -18.89 -0.74 -5.30
CA TYR A 12 -18.27 -1.89 -4.65
C TYR A 12 -16.75 -1.89 -4.82
N GLU A 13 -16.24 -1.52 -6.00
CA GLU A 13 -14.81 -1.31 -6.24
C GLU A 13 -14.23 -0.27 -5.29
N SER A 14 -14.89 0.89 -5.17
CA SER A 14 -14.43 1.96 -4.28
C SER A 14 -14.43 1.53 -2.81
N LEU A 15 -15.52 0.91 -2.34
CA LEU A 15 -15.62 0.38 -0.98
C LEU A 15 -14.55 -0.68 -0.68
N PHE A 16 -14.28 -1.56 -1.64
CA PHE A 16 -13.26 -2.60 -1.48
C PHE A 16 -11.86 -2.00 -1.40
N ILE A 17 -11.53 -1.02 -2.24
CA ILE A 17 -10.22 -0.35 -2.21
C ILE A 17 -10.01 0.33 -0.85
N LEU A 18 -11.00 1.12 -0.39
CA LEU A 18 -10.93 1.78 0.93
C LEU A 18 -10.74 0.75 2.06
N PHE A 19 -11.51 -0.33 2.05
CA PHE A 19 -11.36 -1.43 3.01
C PHE A 19 -9.97 -2.06 2.98
N LYS A 20 -9.46 -2.35 1.77
CA LYS A 20 -8.16 -3.00 1.59
C LYS A 20 -7.02 -2.11 2.07
N CYS A 21 -7.03 -0.82 1.74
CA CYS A 21 -6.05 0.13 2.26
C CYS A 21 -6.10 0.19 3.80
N HIS A 22 -7.29 0.35 4.39
CA HIS A 22 -7.48 0.34 5.85
C HIS A 22 -6.95 -0.95 6.52
N GLN A 23 -7.28 -2.12 5.96
CA GLN A 23 -6.80 -3.41 6.45
C GLN A 23 -5.27 -3.53 6.34
N THR A 24 -4.69 -3.13 5.20
CA THR A 24 -3.24 -3.15 5.00
C THR A 24 -2.53 -2.25 6.00
N ILE A 25 -3.04 -1.03 6.23
CA ILE A 25 -2.49 -0.08 7.22
C ILE A 25 -2.44 -0.73 8.61
N ASN A 26 -3.56 -1.30 9.08
CA ASN A 26 -3.62 -1.93 10.40
C ASN A 26 -2.72 -3.18 10.49
N ASN A 27 -2.62 -3.96 9.42
CA ASN A 27 -1.74 -5.13 9.36
C ASN A 27 -0.25 -4.74 9.38
N LEU A 28 0.13 -3.67 8.68
CA LEU A 28 1.50 -3.15 8.71
C LEU A 28 1.84 -2.61 10.09
N TRP A 29 0.92 -1.87 10.71
CA TRP A 29 1.07 -1.38 12.08
C TRP A 29 1.25 -2.52 13.08
N GLY A 30 0.41 -3.57 13.00
CA GLY A 30 0.52 -4.75 13.87
C GLY A 30 1.81 -5.55 13.73
N LYS A 31 2.54 -5.39 12.61
CA LYS A 31 3.87 -6.01 12.40
C LYS A 31 5.01 -5.22 13.03
N LEU A 32 4.80 -3.95 13.37
CA LEU A 32 5.80 -3.15 14.07
C LEU A 32 5.94 -3.67 15.51
N LYS A 33 7.17 -3.97 15.93
CA LYS A 33 7.47 -4.39 17.30
C LYS A 33 7.51 -3.17 18.23
N VAL A 34 6.34 -2.58 18.48
CA VAL A 34 6.20 -1.39 19.32
C VAL A 34 6.38 -1.78 20.80
N SER A 35 7.52 -1.44 21.40
CA SER A 35 7.65 -1.42 22.86
C SER A 35 7.28 -0.04 23.41
N SER A 36 6.78 0.03 24.64
CA SER A 36 6.34 1.28 25.29
C SER A 36 7.43 2.37 25.28
N ASN A 37 8.70 1.98 25.43
CA ASN A 37 9.83 2.91 25.41
C ASN A 37 10.18 3.45 24.01
N LYS A 38 9.69 2.82 22.93
CA LYS A 38 9.93 3.25 21.54
C LYS A 38 8.87 4.22 21.01
N PHE A 39 7.72 4.29 21.68
CA PHE A 39 6.56 5.02 21.15
C PHE A 39 6.78 6.54 20.97
N LEU A 40 7.60 7.14 21.85
CA LEU A 40 7.92 8.57 21.82
C LEU A 40 9.33 8.87 21.30
N ASN A 41 10.25 7.89 21.32
CA ASN A 41 11.68 8.10 21.05
C ASN A 41 12.08 7.91 19.57
N GLY A 42 11.10 7.76 18.69
CA GLY A 42 11.31 7.58 17.25
C GLY A 42 11.37 6.12 16.81
N CYS A 43 11.27 5.92 15.50
CA CYS A 43 11.25 4.61 14.88
C CYS A 43 12.67 4.09 14.65
N GLU A 44 12.90 2.77 14.73
CA GLU A 44 14.18 2.22 14.32
C GLU A 44 14.31 2.28 12.79
N TYR A 45 15.53 2.34 12.27
CA TYR A 45 15.77 2.36 10.82
C TYR A 45 15.08 1.20 10.10
N ASN A 46 15.01 0.02 10.74
CA ASN A 46 14.36 -1.17 10.22
C ASN A 46 12.84 -1.06 10.09
N ASP A 47 12.20 -0.14 10.81
CA ASP A 47 10.75 0.09 10.75
C ASP A 47 10.37 0.99 9.56
N THR A 48 11.32 1.78 9.05
CA THR A 48 11.12 2.77 7.98
C THR A 48 10.37 2.23 6.76
N PRO A 49 10.69 1.03 6.21
CA PRO A 49 9.98 0.52 5.05
C PRO A 49 8.48 0.27 5.32
N LEU A 50 8.14 -0.23 6.52
CA LEU A 50 6.74 -0.48 6.91
C LEU A 50 5.99 0.84 7.08
N LEU A 51 6.62 1.84 7.68
CA LEU A 51 6.06 3.17 7.86
C LEU A 51 5.83 3.89 6.52
N TYR A 52 6.75 3.74 5.56
CA TYR A 52 6.57 4.29 4.22
C TYR A 52 5.44 3.59 3.47
N LEU A 53 5.29 2.27 3.64
CA LEU A 53 4.13 1.54 3.10
C LEU A 53 2.82 2.01 3.72
N ILE A 54 2.79 2.32 5.02
CA ILE A 54 1.61 2.94 5.65
C ILE A 54 1.29 4.28 4.98
N ILE A 55 2.27 5.16 4.74
CA ILE A 55 2.05 6.42 4.03
C ILE A 55 1.49 6.16 2.62
N LEU A 56 2.03 5.18 1.89
CA LEU A 56 1.56 4.83 0.56
C LEU A 56 0.08 4.42 0.59
N GLU A 57 -0.31 3.55 1.51
CA GLU A 57 -1.70 3.09 1.64
C GLU A 57 -2.65 4.21 2.09
N VAL A 58 -2.20 5.10 2.97
CA VAL A 58 -2.98 6.28 3.38
C VAL A 58 -3.23 7.21 2.20
N VAL A 59 -2.20 7.47 1.38
CA VAL A 59 -2.38 8.31 0.20
C VAL A 59 -3.31 7.64 -0.81
N SER A 60 -3.20 6.32 -1.03
CA SER A 60 -4.12 5.57 -1.88
C SER A 60 -5.57 5.64 -1.36
N TYR A 61 -5.77 5.46 -0.05
CA TYR A 61 -7.08 5.63 0.60
C TYR A 61 -7.65 7.04 0.35
N ASN A 62 -6.83 8.07 0.55
CA ASN A 62 -7.25 9.46 0.36
C ASN A 62 -7.57 9.78 -1.12
N ASP A 63 -6.76 9.29 -2.05
CA ASP A 63 -6.97 9.48 -3.49
C ASP A 63 -8.28 8.78 -3.91
N GLU A 64 -8.55 7.56 -3.42
CA GLU A 64 -9.80 6.83 -3.65
C GLU A 64 -11.03 7.56 -3.08
N TYR A 65 -10.95 7.94 -1.80
CA TYR A 65 -12.01 8.63 -1.08
C TYR A 65 -12.42 9.93 -1.75
N ASN A 66 -11.44 10.70 -2.24
CA ASN A 66 -11.72 11.99 -2.86
C ASN A 66 -12.13 11.85 -4.33
N SER A 67 -11.50 10.96 -5.10
CA SER A 67 -11.61 10.95 -6.56
C SER A 67 -12.65 9.99 -7.13
N TYR A 68 -12.96 8.91 -6.41
CA TYR A 68 -13.83 7.83 -6.89
C TYR A 68 -15.03 7.61 -5.96
N PHE A 69 -14.83 7.68 -4.64
CA PHE A 69 -15.91 7.67 -3.65
C PHE A 69 -16.59 9.04 -3.53
N ASN A 70 -17.20 9.54 -4.61
CA ASN A 70 -17.90 10.82 -4.64
C ASN A 70 -19.24 10.77 -5.38
N GLU A 71 -20.09 11.73 -5.06
CA GLU A 71 -21.45 11.86 -5.55
C GLU A 71 -21.59 12.06 -7.06
N LYS A 72 -20.54 12.57 -7.72
CA LYS A 72 -20.53 12.73 -9.18
C LYS A 72 -20.30 11.40 -9.89
N LYS A 73 -19.52 10.52 -9.28
CA LYS A 73 -19.23 9.17 -9.80
C LYS A 73 -20.27 8.13 -9.37
N LEU A 74 -20.98 8.40 -8.27
CA LEU A 74 -21.88 7.46 -7.59
C LEU A 74 -23.25 8.13 -7.26
N PRO A 75 -24.00 8.61 -8.27
CA PRO A 75 -25.24 9.37 -8.07
C PRO A 75 -26.33 8.67 -7.24
N LYS A 76 -26.47 7.34 -7.32
CA LYS A 76 -27.39 6.50 -6.54
C LYS A 76 -27.12 6.59 -5.03
N TYR A 77 -25.87 6.78 -4.64
CA TYR A 77 -25.43 6.86 -3.24
C TYR A 77 -25.13 8.29 -2.80
N LYS A 78 -25.44 9.29 -3.63
CA LYS A 78 -25.07 10.69 -3.46
C LYS A 78 -25.36 11.25 -2.07
N GLU A 79 -26.58 11.08 -1.57
CA GLU A 79 -26.98 11.70 -0.29
C GLU A 79 -26.13 11.18 0.87
N ARG A 80 -26.02 9.86 0.99
CA ARG A 80 -25.25 9.18 2.03
C ARG A 80 -23.76 9.47 1.93
N ILE A 81 -23.21 9.49 0.71
CA ILE A 81 -21.81 9.87 0.46
C ILE A 81 -21.55 11.31 0.90
N ASN A 82 -22.45 12.25 0.56
CA ASN A 82 -22.30 13.64 0.94
C ASN A 82 -22.34 13.82 2.47
N GLN A 83 -23.27 13.14 3.15
CA GLN A 83 -23.36 13.17 4.61
C GLN A 83 -22.07 12.67 5.26
N ILE A 84 -21.58 11.50 4.82
CA ILE A 84 -20.32 10.94 5.33
C ILE A 84 -19.13 11.84 5.02
N LYS A 85 -19.08 12.47 3.84
CA LYS A 85 -18.03 13.43 3.48
C LYS A 85 -18.04 14.66 4.36
N GLU A 86 -19.20 15.23 4.65
CA GLU A 86 -19.29 16.38 5.55
C GLU A 86 -18.86 16.03 6.98
N ILE A 87 -19.20 14.84 7.49
CA ILE A 87 -18.73 14.37 8.80
C ILE A 87 -17.21 14.16 8.79
N ASN A 88 -16.70 13.39 7.81
CA ASN A 88 -15.29 13.05 7.70
C ASN A 88 -14.40 14.27 7.40
N LYS A 89 -14.97 15.38 6.90
CA LYS A 89 -14.23 16.63 6.65
C LYS A 89 -13.42 17.09 7.85
N LEU A 90 -13.94 16.90 9.07
CA LEU A 90 -13.24 17.24 10.31
C LEU A 90 -12.01 16.37 10.54
N ILE A 91 -12.09 15.07 10.21
CA ILE A 91 -11.00 14.12 10.34
C ILE A 91 -9.95 14.36 9.24
N PHE A 92 -10.40 14.57 8.00
CA PHE A 92 -9.50 14.90 6.89
C PHE A 92 -8.77 16.22 7.07
N LYS A 93 -9.33 17.18 7.82
CA LYS A 93 -8.61 18.40 8.20
C LYS A 93 -7.34 18.08 9.00
N GLU A 94 -7.39 17.08 9.88
CA GLU A 94 -6.23 16.63 10.65
C GLU A 94 -5.25 15.84 9.78
N ILE A 95 -5.75 14.91 8.96
CA ILE A 95 -4.92 14.13 8.02
C ILE A 95 -4.16 15.04 7.04
N ASN A 96 -4.82 16.08 6.52
CA ASN A 96 -4.25 16.98 5.53
C ASN A 96 -3.22 17.97 6.10
N LYS A 97 -2.98 17.98 7.41
CA LYS A 97 -1.81 18.68 7.99
C LYS A 97 -0.51 18.06 7.48
N TRP A 98 -0.52 16.76 7.18
CA TRP A 98 0.62 16.07 6.61
C TRP A 98 0.62 16.09 5.08
N LYS A 99 1.76 16.44 4.47
CA LYS A 99 1.99 16.45 3.02
C LYS A 99 2.34 15.05 2.50
N LEU A 100 1.51 14.07 2.83
CA LEU A 100 1.75 12.64 2.55
C LEU A 100 1.89 12.37 1.04
N LYS A 101 1.09 13.03 0.21
CA LYS A 101 1.11 12.86 -1.25
C LYS A 101 2.42 13.33 -1.88
N ASP A 102 2.94 14.47 -1.42
CA ASP A 102 4.22 15.00 -1.89
C ASP A 102 5.37 14.09 -1.47
N PHE A 103 5.34 13.60 -0.23
CA PHE A 103 6.31 12.62 0.25
C PHE A 103 6.27 11.32 -0.55
N ARG A 104 5.08 10.77 -0.82
CA ARG A 104 4.93 9.58 -1.68
C ARG A 104 5.56 9.82 -3.06
N ASN A 105 5.23 10.93 -3.70
CA ASN A 105 5.69 11.23 -5.06
C ASN A 105 7.20 11.46 -5.15
N ASN A 106 7.77 12.13 -4.15
CA ASN A 106 9.16 12.56 -4.23
C ASN A 106 10.13 11.60 -3.55
N ILE A 107 9.71 10.93 -2.48
CA ILE A 107 10.59 10.08 -1.66
C ILE A 107 10.27 8.60 -1.85
N ILE A 108 9.00 8.20 -1.82
CA ILE A 108 8.66 6.77 -1.96
C ILE A 108 8.86 6.30 -3.41
N ALA A 109 8.36 7.07 -4.38
CA ALA A 109 8.51 6.73 -5.80
C ALA A 109 9.94 6.95 -6.32
N HIS A 110 10.66 7.92 -5.75
CA HIS A 110 12.04 8.25 -6.11
C HIS A 110 12.93 8.36 -4.87
N PRO A 111 13.30 7.22 -4.25
CA PRO A 111 14.08 7.21 -3.03
C PRO A 111 15.32 8.08 -3.15
N TRP A 112 15.48 8.97 -2.17
CA TRP A 112 16.65 9.85 -2.02
C TRP A 112 16.83 10.89 -3.13
N ARG A 113 15.83 11.11 -4.01
CA ARG A 113 15.92 12.12 -5.07
C ARG A 113 14.63 12.89 -5.32
N ASN A 114 14.72 14.22 -5.36
CA ASN A 114 13.66 15.09 -5.84
C ASN A 114 14.15 15.88 -7.07
N ARG A 115 13.49 15.69 -8.23
CA ARG A 115 13.87 16.34 -9.51
C ARG A 115 15.36 16.17 -9.86
N GLY A 116 15.88 14.97 -9.64
CA GLY A 116 17.28 14.60 -9.93
C GLY A 116 18.30 15.01 -8.86
N LYS A 117 17.93 15.85 -7.89
CA LYS A 117 18.81 16.24 -6.77
C LYS A 117 18.63 15.29 -5.60
N PHE A 118 19.71 15.06 -4.82
CA PHE A 118 19.60 14.30 -3.57
C PHE A 118 18.59 14.96 -2.63
N ALA A 119 17.73 14.17 -2.01
CA ALA A 119 16.73 14.63 -1.06
C ALA A 119 16.75 13.71 0.16
N HIS A 120 16.86 14.28 1.34
CA HIS A 120 16.78 13.51 2.58
C HIS A 120 15.31 13.37 2.99
N PRO A 121 14.80 12.16 3.27
CA PRO A 121 13.39 11.95 3.65
C PRO A 121 13.03 12.66 4.96
N ASP A 122 14.02 12.85 5.83
CA ASP A 122 13.84 13.46 7.15
C ASP A 122 13.88 14.99 7.18
N THR A 123 13.95 15.67 6.02
CA THR A 123 13.87 17.14 6.00
C THR A 123 12.48 17.62 6.37
N GLU A 124 12.38 18.65 7.22
CA GLU A 124 11.13 19.30 7.64
C GLU A 124 10.22 19.74 6.48
N GLU A 125 10.76 19.90 5.27
CA GLU A 125 10.02 20.20 4.04
C GLU A 125 8.84 19.24 3.80
N TYR A 126 9.04 17.95 4.08
CA TYR A 126 8.00 16.94 4.05
C TYR A 126 7.37 16.88 5.44
N CYS A 127 6.32 17.67 5.65
CA CYS A 127 5.52 17.62 6.87
C CYS A 127 4.80 16.26 6.92
N ILE A 128 5.43 15.23 7.49
CA ILE A 128 4.93 13.86 7.59
C ILE A 128 5.06 13.38 9.05
N PRO A 129 4.39 12.28 9.44
CA PRO A 129 4.63 11.65 10.72
C PRO A 129 6.12 11.29 10.92
N ARG A 130 6.70 11.71 12.05
CA ARG A 130 8.12 11.55 12.40
C ARG A 130 8.38 10.53 13.50
N ASN A 131 7.37 10.18 14.27
CA ASN A 131 7.47 9.23 15.37
C ASN A 131 6.24 8.30 15.41
N LEU A 132 6.34 7.22 16.19
CA LEU A 132 5.29 6.21 16.28
C LEU A 132 3.96 6.78 16.79
N LEU A 133 3.98 7.79 17.68
CA LEU A 133 2.76 8.47 18.12
C LEU A 133 2.05 9.17 16.96
N GLU A 134 2.77 9.93 16.13
CA GLU A 134 2.18 10.61 14.97
C GLU A 134 1.65 9.63 13.93
N PHE A 135 2.35 8.51 13.72
CA PHE A 135 1.84 7.42 12.89
C PHE A 135 0.58 6.80 13.48
N TYR A 136 0.56 6.56 14.80
CA TYR A 136 -0.61 6.03 15.49
C TYR A 136 -1.82 6.97 15.39
N LEU A 137 -1.61 8.29 15.51
CA LEU A 137 -2.65 9.29 15.29
C LEU A 137 -3.19 9.24 13.85
N LEU A 138 -2.29 9.20 12.86
CA LEU A 138 -2.69 9.08 11.45
C LEU A 138 -3.52 7.83 11.19
N ILE A 139 -3.11 6.68 11.74
CA ILE A 139 -3.82 5.41 11.61
C ILE A 139 -5.18 5.48 12.27
N ASN A 140 -5.28 6.05 13.48
CA ASN A 140 -6.56 6.24 14.16
C ASN A 140 -7.51 7.11 13.36
N TYR A 141 -7.01 8.17 12.70
CA TYR A 141 -7.86 8.99 11.84
C TYR A 141 -8.42 8.20 10.65
N ILE A 142 -7.62 7.35 10.02
CA ILE A 142 -8.11 6.45 8.95
C ILE A 142 -9.10 5.41 9.50
N ASN A 143 -8.86 4.89 10.70
CA ASN A 143 -9.79 3.97 11.35
C ASN A 143 -11.14 4.66 11.63
N TYR A 144 -11.14 5.90 12.11
CA TYR A 144 -12.36 6.68 12.31
C TYR A 144 -13.12 6.92 11.00
N THR A 145 -12.43 7.31 9.92
CA THR A 145 -13.10 7.50 8.62
C THR A 145 -13.68 6.20 8.09
N TRP A 146 -12.95 5.08 8.22
CA TRP A 146 -13.44 3.77 7.81
C TRP A 146 -14.65 3.32 8.64
N SER A 147 -14.62 3.44 9.97
CA SER A 147 -15.75 3.04 10.82
C SER A 147 -17.04 3.76 10.46
N LEU A 148 -16.98 5.04 10.10
CA LEU A 148 -18.15 5.79 9.65
C LEU A 148 -18.70 5.26 8.31
N ILE A 149 -17.82 4.96 7.35
CA ILE A 149 -18.20 4.36 6.06
C ILE A 149 -18.79 2.96 6.27
N GLU A 150 -18.16 2.14 7.10
CA GLU A 150 -18.58 0.76 7.36
C GLU A 150 -19.97 0.71 8.02
N VAL A 151 -20.23 1.58 8.99
CA VAL A 151 -21.54 1.68 9.62
C VAL A 151 -22.60 2.13 8.62
N GLU A 152 -22.30 3.18 7.84
CA GLU A 152 -23.23 3.71 6.84
C GLU A 152 -23.56 2.67 5.78
N PHE A 153 -22.55 2.01 5.20
CA PHE A 153 -22.68 1.13 4.04
C PHE A 153 -22.56 -0.35 4.39
N LYS A 154 -22.94 -0.75 5.61
CA LYS A 154 -22.80 -2.12 6.11
C LYS A 154 -23.41 -3.19 5.19
N ASN A 155 -24.59 -2.90 4.65
CA ASN A 155 -25.30 -3.84 3.77
C ASN A 155 -24.62 -3.93 2.41
N GLU A 156 -24.24 -2.79 1.82
CA GLU A 156 -23.53 -2.73 0.55
C GLU A 156 -22.14 -3.37 0.62
N PHE A 157 -21.49 -3.28 1.77
CA PHE A 157 -20.19 -3.89 1.98
C PHE A 157 -20.26 -5.43 1.92
N LYS A 158 -21.34 -6.05 2.39
CA LYS A 158 -21.57 -7.49 2.19
C LYS A 158 -21.57 -7.85 0.70
N TYR A 159 -22.33 -7.11 -0.11
CA TYR A 159 -22.40 -7.33 -1.56
C TYR A 159 -21.07 -7.03 -2.25
N THR A 160 -20.30 -6.08 -1.73
CA THR A 160 -18.96 -5.76 -2.19
C THR A 160 -18.04 -6.98 -2.11
N LEU A 161 -18.02 -7.68 -0.97
CA LEU A 161 -17.20 -8.88 -0.81
C LEU A 161 -17.63 -10.01 -1.76
N GLU A 162 -18.94 -10.23 -1.90
CA GLU A 162 -19.48 -11.21 -2.84
C GLU A 162 -19.11 -10.90 -4.30
N TYR A 163 -19.13 -9.63 -4.68
CA TYR A 163 -18.75 -9.17 -6.02
C TYR A 163 -17.25 -9.37 -6.26
N MET A 164 -16.41 -8.99 -5.30
CA MET A 164 -14.94 -9.12 -5.41
C MET A 164 -14.49 -10.56 -5.54
N LEU A 165 -15.13 -11.50 -4.81
CA LEU A 165 -14.86 -12.93 -4.96
C LEU A 165 -15.18 -13.45 -6.37
N LYS A 166 -16.20 -12.90 -7.02
CA LYS A 166 -16.61 -13.31 -8.38
C LYS A 166 -15.64 -12.82 -9.47
N ILE A 167 -15.08 -11.62 -9.30
CA ILE A 167 -14.17 -11.03 -10.29
C ILE A 167 -12.70 -11.33 -10.00
N SER A 168 -12.39 -11.86 -8.82
CA SER A 168 -11.03 -12.25 -8.46
C SER A 168 -10.54 -13.30 -9.44
N PRO A 169 -9.36 -13.09 -10.07
CA PRO A 169 -8.83 -14.06 -11.01
C PRO A 169 -8.59 -15.38 -10.29
N ALA A 170 -8.93 -16.49 -10.95
CA ALA A 170 -8.50 -17.80 -10.48
C ALA A 170 -6.97 -17.79 -10.34
N SER A 171 -6.47 -18.44 -9.28
CA SER A 171 -5.04 -18.63 -9.12
C SER A 171 -4.50 -19.25 -10.39
N LYS A 172 -3.59 -18.54 -11.07
CA LYS A 172 -2.81 -19.16 -12.15
C LYS A 172 -2.00 -20.25 -11.46
N GLY A 173 -2.14 -21.49 -11.92
CA GLY A 173 -1.47 -22.65 -11.32
C GLY A 173 0.03 -22.42 -11.10
N MET A 174 0.64 -23.29 -10.31
CA MET A 174 2.04 -23.12 -9.90
C MET A 174 2.94 -22.90 -11.12
N LYS A 175 3.75 -21.84 -11.09
CA LYS A 175 4.73 -21.57 -12.15
C LYS A 175 5.83 -22.63 -12.07
N ASP A 176 6.24 -23.13 -13.23
CA ASP A 176 7.39 -24.04 -13.33
C ASP A 176 8.70 -23.25 -13.12
N TYR A 177 9.41 -23.59 -12.04
CA TYR A 177 10.73 -23.03 -11.70
C TYR A 177 11.87 -24.04 -11.82
N SER A 178 11.64 -25.20 -12.43
CA SER A 178 12.63 -26.29 -12.58
C SER A 178 13.96 -25.84 -13.18
N LYS A 179 13.94 -24.83 -14.06
CA LYS A 179 15.13 -24.28 -14.74
C LYS A 179 15.73 -23.03 -14.09
N LEU A 180 15.25 -22.60 -12.92
CA LEU A 180 15.68 -21.33 -12.32
C LEU A 180 17.18 -21.32 -12.00
N ASN A 181 17.68 -22.41 -11.40
CA ASN A 181 19.10 -22.55 -11.06
C ASN A 181 20.01 -22.53 -12.30
N GLU A 182 19.63 -23.28 -13.34
CA GLU A 182 20.36 -23.28 -14.62
C GLU A 182 20.40 -21.87 -15.22
N THR A 183 19.26 -21.17 -15.21
CA THR A 183 19.15 -19.80 -15.71
C THR A 183 20.06 -18.83 -14.96
N GLN A 184 20.14 -18.93 -13.62
CA GLN A 184 21.01 -18.09 -12.78
C GLN A 184 22.50 -18.34 -13.06
N VAL A 185 22.92 -19.60 -13.16
CA VAL A 185 24.32 -19.95 -13.49
C VAL A 185 24.69 -19.42 -14.88
N ASN A 186 23.83 -19.62 -15.86
CA ASN A 186 24.06 -19.13 -17.22
C ASN A 186 24.18 -17.60 -17.27
N LEU A 187 23.34 -16.87 -16.53
CA LEU A 187 23.43 -15.41 -16.44
C LEU A 187 24.76 -14.96 -15.83
N VAL A 188 25.18 -15.55 -14.72
CA VAL A 188 26.46 -15.20 -14.08
C VAL A 188 27.65 -15.50 -14.99
N ASN A 189 27.63 -16.62 -15.72
CA ASN A 189 28.66 -16.92 -16.71
C ASN A 189 28.73 -15.86 -17.82
N GLN A 190 27.59 -15.40 -18.33
CA GLN A 190 27.52 -14.33 -19.32
C GLN A 190 28.07 -12.99 -18.77
N VAL A 191 27.72 -12.63 -17.54
CA VAL A 191 28.22 -11.40 -16.91
C VAL A 191 29.73 -11.49 -16.67
N ASN A 192 30.24 -12.63 -16.18
CA ASN A 192 31.66 -12.83 -15.96
C ASN A 192 32.45 -12.72 -17.27
N LYS A 193 31.94 -13.31 -18.37
CA LYS A 193 32.54 -13.15 -19.70
C LYS A 193 32.62 -11.66 -20.10
N LYS A 194 31.53 -10.89 -19.89
CA LYS A 194 31.52 -9.45 -20.15
C LYS A 194 32.53 -8.68 -19.28
N CYS A 195 32.69 -9.05 -18.01
CA CYS A 195 33.69 -8.44 -17.13
C CYS A 195 35.11 -8.68 -17.66
N MET A 196 35.41 -9.88 -18.15
CA MET A 196 36.71 -10.20 -18.75
C MET A 196 36.97 -9.38 -20.02
N GLU A 197 35.96 -9.18 -20.88
CA GLU A 197 36.06 -8.31 -22.07
C GLU A 197 36.48 -6.87 -21.69
N PHE A 198 36.01 -6.35 -20.56
CA PHE A 198 36.40 -5.04 -20.01
C PHE A 198 37.63 -5.07 -19.10
N GLN A 199 38.35 -6.19 -19.01
CA GLN A 199 39.48 -6.39 -18.10
C GLN A 199 39.15 -6.09 -16.62
N LYS A 200 37.90 -6.35 -16.21
CA LYS A 200 37.44 -6.21 -14.82
C LYS A 200 37.40 -7.57 -14.13
N LYS A 201 37.84 -7.60 -12.86
CA LYS A 201 37.83 -8.80 -12.00
C LYS A 201 36.68 -8.74 -11.00
N TYR A 202 35.45 -8.76 -11.51
CA TYR A 202 34.26 -8.91 -10.67
C TYR A 202 33.93 -10.40 -10.56
N TYR A 203 33.51 -10.82 -9.36
CA TYR A 203 33.07 -12.18 -9.10
C TYR A 203 31.66 -12.13 -8.52
N LEU A 204 30.68 -12.55 -9.31
CA LEU A 204 29.31 -12.66 -8.84
C LEU A 204 29.11 -14.00 -8.12
N LYS A 205 28.55 -13.94 -6.91
CA LYS A 205 28.08 -15.12 -6.19
C LYS A 205 26.74 -15.55 -6.79
N VAL A 206 26.66 -16.82 -7.21
CA VAL A 206 25.38 -17.42 -7.62
C VAL A 206 24.65 -17.90 -6.36
N VAL A 207 23.36 -17.57 -6.25
CA VAL A 207 22.46 -18.15 -5.25
C VAL A 207 21.64 -19.24 -5.95
N LEU A 208 21.67 -20.45 -5.40
CA LEU A 208 20.90 -21.59 -5.90
C LEU A 208 19.75 -21.88 -4.94
N TYR A 209 18.60 -22.22 -5.51
CA TYR A 209 17.37 -22.52 -4.79
C TYR A 209 17.21 -24.03 -4.66
N ASP A 210 16.86 -24.47 -3.46
CA ASP A 210 16.45 -25.84 -3.20
C ASP A 210 14.92 -25.93 -3.28
N PHE A 211 14.43 -26.77 -4.18
CA PHE A 211 13.01 -26.98 -4.43
C PHE A 211 12.50 -28.31 -3.86
N THR A 212 13.35 -29.07 -3.15
CA THR A 212 13.02 -30.41 -2.62
C THR A 212 11.87 -30.43 -1.61
N HIS A 213 11.47 -29.28 -1.08
CA HIS A 213 10.35 -29.15 -0.13
C HIS A 213 9.09 -28.50 -0.72
N LEU A 214 9.03 -28.28 -2.04
CA LEU A 214 7.84 -27.69 -2.67
C LEU A 214 6.69 -28.68 -2.85
N GLU A 215 6.93 -29.99 -2.73
CA GLU A 215 5.89 -31.03 -2.88
C GLU A 215 5.03 -31.22 -1.62
N ASP A 216 5.43 -30.63 -0.48
CA ASP A 216 4.74 -30.74 0.81
C ASP A 216 3.81 -29.54 1.14
N MET A 217 3.66 -28.58 0.21
CA MET A 217 2.84 -27.36 0.37
C MET A 217 1.65 -27.30 -0.60
#